data_AF-A0A349UN51-F1
#
_entry.id   AF-A0A349UN51-F1
#
_cell.length_a   1.000
_cell.length_b   1.000
_cell.length_c   1.000
_cell.angle_alpha   90.00
_cell.angle_beta   90.00
_cell.angle_gamma   90.00
#
_symmetry.space_group_name_H-M   'P 1'
#
loop_
_entity.id
_entity.type
_entity.pdbx_description
1 polymer ?
#
loop_
_entity_poly.entity_id
_entity_poly.type
_entity_poly.pdbx_seq_one_letter_code
_entity_poly.pdbx_strand_id
1 'polypeptide(L)'
;MIPVTKNVLLASADCVAIDAVAARMMGFDPMGHDFIRLAHERGLGTGRTEEIEIVGDGDAAAENWRFHTGDNAASSVGKLMWFGPLRWFQRLMFHTPIVYLFILASAVYHDYVWYPTRGKRVVNEWLATSPWGRLFAEYAPQGR
;
A
#
# COMPACT_ATOMS: atom_id res chain seq x y z
N MET A 1 -3.75 -6.59 -8.44
CA MET A 1 -4.09 -6.47 -7.00
C MET A 1 -5.50 -6.99 -6.80
N ILE A 2 -5.78 -7.69 -5.71
CA ILE A 2 -7.14 -8.08 -5.31
C ILE A 2 -7.49 -7.19 -4.09
N PRO A 3 -8.57 -6.39 -4.14
CA PRO A 3 -8.94 -5.54 -3.01
C PRO A 3 -9.48 -6.39 -1.85
N VAL A 4 -9.07 -6.08 -0.61
CA VAL A 4 -9.58 -6.70 0.61
C VAL A 4 -10.16 -5.59 1.48
N THR A 5 -11.42 -5.73 1.89
CA THR A 5 -12.14 -4.70 2.65
C THR A 5 -12.08 -5.00 4.14
N LYS A 6 -11.74 -4.01 4.96
CA LYS A 6 -11.68 -4.10 6.43
C LYS A 6 -12.56 -3.11 7.18
N ASN A 7 -13.01 -2.04 6.53
CA ASN A 7 -13.91 -1.02 7.10
C ASN A 7 -13.38 -0.34 8.37
N VAL A 8 -12.06 -0.22 8.51
CA VAL A 8 -11.42 0.49 9.62
C VAL A 8 -10.83 1.80 9.10
N LEU A 9 -11.07 2.89 9.82
CA LEU A 9 -10.39 4.17 9.63
C LEU A 9 -9.47 4.40 10.82
N LEU A 10 -8.18 4.60 10.56
CA LEU A 10 -7.20 4.96 11.56
C LEU A 10 -6.87 6.45 11.44
N ALA A 11 -6.70 7.12 12.57
CA ALA A 11 -6.26 8.51 12.64
C ALA A 11 -5.34 8.70 13.84
N SER A 12 -4.28 9.49 13.65
CA SER A 12 -3.30 9.81 14.70
C SER A 12 -2.64 11.14 14.38
N ALA A 13 -2.24 11.87 15.42
CA ALA A 13 -1.32 13.01 15.27
C ALA A 13 0.15 12.56 15.15
N ASP A 14 0.47 11.35 15.60
CA ASP A 14 1.78 10.71 15.48
C ASP A 14 1.79 9.77 14.27
N CYS A 15 2.62 10.10 13.27
CA CYS A 15 2.75 9.36 12.03
C CYS A 15 3.43 7.99 12.19
N VAL A 16 4.25 7.80 13.21
CA VAL A 16 4.88 6.50 13.50
C VAL A 16 3.87 5.59 14.20
N ALA A 17 3.08 6.15 15.12
CA ALA A 17 2.08 5.39 15.87
C ALA A 17 0.99 4.80 14.95
N ILE A 18 0.50 5.58 13.98
CA ILE A 18 -0.51 5.07 13.04
C ILE A 18 0.04 3.94 12.16
N ASP A 19 1.27 4.06 11.69
CA ASP A 19 1.93 3.01 10.90
C ASP A 19 2.17 1.75 11.73
N ALA A 20 2.56 1.89 13.00
CA ALA A 20 2.74 0.78 13.92
C ALA A 20 1.43 0.03 14.20
N VAL A 21 0.34 0.75 14.48
CA VAL A 21 -0.98 0.15 14.68
C VAL A 21 -1.45 -0.53 13.40
N ALA A 22 -1.32 0.12 12.24
CA ALA A 22 -1.69 -0.46 10.95
C ALA A 22 -0.89 -1.75 10.65
N ALA A 23 0.43 -1.75 10.88
CA ALA A 23 1.28 -2.93 10.70
C ALA A 23 0.83 -4.10 11.59
N ARG A 24 0.57 -3.83 12.88
CA ARG A 24 0.07 -4.83 13.84
C ARG A 24 -1.28 -5.40 13.39
N MET A 25 -2.23 -4.55 13.00
CA MET A 25 -3.55 -4.98 12.53
C MET A 25 -3.46 -5.82 11.24
N MET A 26 -2.54 -5.49 10.34
CA MET A 26 -2.24 -6.30 9.17
C MET A 26 -1.57 -7.64 9.50
N GLY A 27 -1.10 -7.82 10.74
CA GLY A 27 -0.46 -9.05 11.22
C GLY A 27 1.06 -9.06 11.12
N PHE A 28 1.68 -7.91 10.91
CA PHE A 28 3.13 -7.74 10.90
C PHE A 28 3.65 -7.30 12.27
N ASP A 29 4.93 -7.56 12.53
CA ASP A 29 5.65 -6.98 13.67
C ASP A 29 6.07 -5.54 13.32
N PRO A 30 5.52 -4.50 13.98
CA PRO A 30 5.85 -3.10 13.70
C PRO A 30 7.35 -2.81 13.81
N MET A 31 8.01 -3.36 14.83
CA MET A 31 9.44 -3.11 15.08
C MET A 31 10.34 -3.95 14.16
N GLY A 32 9.79 -4.96 13.49
CA GLY A 32 10.44 -5.67 12.39
C GLY A 32 10.56 -4.84 11.11
N HIS A 33 9.79 -3.75 10.97
CA HIS A 33 9.88 -2.83 9.85
C HIS A 33 10.88 -1.71 10.14
N ASP A 34 11.96 -1.65 9.37
CA ASP A 34 13.06 -0.70 9.58
C ASP A 34 12.62 0.77 9.64
N PHE A 35 11.65 1.17 8.83
CA PHE A 35 11.19 2.57 8.82
C PHE A 35 10.45 2.95 10.12
N ILE A 36 9.61 2.07 10.67
CA ILE A 36 8.93 2.28 11.96
C ILE A 36 9.96 2.26 13.09
N ARG A 37 10.79 1.22 13.12
CA ARG A 37 11.82 1.03 14.15
C ARG A 37 12.80 2.20 14.20
N LEU A 38 13.36 2.61 13.06
CA LEU A 38 14.31 3.72 13.00
C LEU A 38 13.68 5.07 13.34
N ALA A 39 12.40 5.29 13.00
CA ALA A 39 11.70 6.51 13.38
C ALA A 39 11.49 6.58 14.90
N HIS A 40 11.08 5.45 15.51
CA HIS A 40 10.94 5.33 16.95
C HIS A 40 12.27 5.50 17.70
N GLU A 41 13.34 4.80 17.28
CA GLU A 41 14.67 4.91 17.87
C GLU A 41 15.25 6.33 17.79
N ARG A 42 14.80 7.14 16.82
CA ARG A 42 15.21 8.54 16.65
C ARG A 42 14.27 9.53 17.35
N GLY A 43 13.24 9.06 18.05
CA GLY A 43 12.27 9.92 18.75
C GLY A 43 11.38 10.74 17.81
N LEU A 44 11.17 10.28 16.57
CA LEU A 44 10.29 10.95 15.60
C LEU A 44 8.80 10.57 15.78
N GLY A 45 8.52 9.62 16.68
CA GLY A 45 7.19 9.14 17.04
C GLY A 45 7.28 7.79 17.76
N THR A 46 6.13 7.19 18.07
CA THR A 46 6.05 5.96 18.87
C THR A 46 5.79 4.74 17.98
N GLY A 47 6.75 3.82 17.87
CA GLY A 47 6.63 2.61 17.04
C GLY A 47 6.24 1.34 17.81
N ARG A 48 6.33 1.36 19.13
CA ARG A 48 5.96 0.23 20.00
C ARG A 48 4.49 0.31 20.36
N THR A 49 3.74 -0.74 20.04
CA THR A 49 2.28 -0.73 20.20
C THR A 49 1.81 -0.69 21.65
N GLU A 50 2.66 -1.10 22.58
CA GLU A 50 2.37 -1.08 24.02
C GLU A 50 2.46 0.34 24.60
N GLU A 51 3.14 1.25 23.89
CA GLU A 51 3.32 2.66 24.25
C GLU A 51 2.27 3.57 23.57
N ILE A 52 1.36 3.00 22.77
CA ILE A 52 0.34 3.73 22.01
C ILE A 52 -1.02 3.57 22.70
N GLU A 53 -1.65 4.69 23.01
CA GLU A 53 -3.04 4.72 23.48
C GLU A 53 -4.00 4.65 22.28
N ILE A 54 -4.91 3.68 22.30
CA ILE A 54 -5.99 3.59 21.32
C ILE A 54 -7.23 4.27 21.89
N VAL A 55 -7.61 5.39 21.29
CA VAL A 55 -8.85 6.10 21.58
C VAL A 55 -9.89 5.72 20.53
N GLY A 56 -11.04 5.19 20.95
CA GLY A 56 -12.12 4.78 20.05
C GLY A 56 -12.37 3.27 20.12
N ASP A 57 -12.48 2.63 18.97
CA ASP A 57 -12.81 1.21 18.86
C ASP A 57 -11.58 0.32 19.14
N GLY A 58 -11.45 -0.10 20.40
CA GLY A 58 -10.38 -0.99 20.84
C GLY A 58 -10.50 -2.43 20.29
N ASP A 59 -11.71 -2.89 19.97
CA ASP A 59 -11.93 -4.23 19.43
C ASP A 59 -11.42 -4.31 17.99
N ALA A 60 -11.73 -3.31 17.17
CA ALA A 60 -11.18 -3.18 15.82
C ALA A 60 -9.65 -3.10 15.83
N ALA A 61 -9.07 -2.32 16.76
CA ALA A 61 -7.62 -2.20 16.91
C ALA A 61 -6.93 -3.48 17.41
N ALA A 62 -7.67 -4.41 18.01
CA ALA A 62 -7.15 -5.70 18.46
C ALA A 62 -7.19 -6.79 17.37
N GLU A 63 -7.82 -6.52 16.22
CA GLU A 63 -7.84 -7.45 15.10
C GLU A 63 -6.43 -7.76 14.58
N ASN A 64 -6.26 -8.97 14.06
CA ASN A 64 -5.06 -9.38 13.34
C ASN A 64 -5.48 -10.10 12.04
N TRP A 65 -5.28 -9.42 10.92
CA TRP A 65 -5.74 -9.88 9.60
C TRP A 65 -4.85 -10.94 8.98
N ARG A 66 -3.67 -11.22 9.56
CA ARG A 66 -2.72 -12.24 9.11
C ARG A 66 -2.42 -12.14 7.62
N PHE A 67 -2.18 -10.92 7.16
CA PHE A 67 -1.76 -10.71 5.79
C PHE A 67 -0.36 -11.26 5.59
N HIS A 68 -0.14 -11.78 4.39
CA HIS A 68 1.15 -12.28 3.96
C HIS A 68 1.55 -11.55 2.68
N THR A 69 2.74 -10.98 2.70
CA THR A 69 3.38 -10.44 1.51
C THR A 69 4.37 -11.46 0.97
N GLY A 70 4.37 -11.67 -0.34
CA GLY A 70 5.35 -12.50 -1.03
C GLY A 70 6.05 -11.71 -2.13
N ASP A 71 7.24 -12.15 -2.50
CA ASP A 71 7.93 -11.63 -3.67
C ASP A 71 7.46 -12.35 -4.93
N ASN A 72 7.08 -11.57 -5.95
CA ASN A 72 6.83 -12.07 -7.29
C ASN A 72 8.02 -11.73 -8.20
N ALA A 73 8.06 -12.29 -9.41
CA ALA A 73 9.18 -12.07 -10.33
C ALA A 73 9.47 -10.58 -10.58
N ALA A 74 8.43 -9.74 -10.65
CA ALA A 74 8.58 -8.31 -10.84
C ALA A 74 9.15 -7.60 -9.60
N SER A 75 8.70 -7.96 -8.39
CA SER A 75 9.23 -7.37 -7.15
C SER A 75 10.67 -7.81 -6.89
N SER A 76 11.03 -9.06 -7.19
CA SER A 76 12.39 -9.57 -7.08
C SER A 76 13.36 -8.87 -8.03
N VAL A 77 12.97 -8.72 -9.31
CA VAL A 77 13.77 -7.97 -10.30
C VAL A 77 13.87 -6.50 -9.90
N GLY A 78 12.78 -5.91 -9.43
CA GLY A 78 12.76 -4.55 -8.90
C GLY A 78 13.75 -4.36 -7.75
N LYS A 79 13.74 -5.25 -6.75
CA LYS A 79 14.69 -5.22 -5.63
C LYS A 79 16.14 -5.37 -6.10
N LEU A 80 16.42 -6.24 -7.07
CA LEU A 80 17.76 -6.42 -7.63
C LEU A 80 18.25 -5.15 -8.36
N MET A 81 17.38 -4.50 -9.13
CA MET A 81 17.69 -3.25 -9.82
C MET A 81 17.83 -2.07 -8.84
N TRP A 82 17.04 -2.07 -7.77
CA TRP A 82 16.97 -0.94 -6.84
C TRP A 82 18.03 -0.98 -5.73
N PHE A 83 18.26 -2.16 -5.16
CA PHE A 83 19.13 -2.36 -4.00
C PHE A 83 20.32 -3.27 -4.28
N GLY A 84 20.38 -3.91 -5.46
CA GLY A 84 21.45 -4.81 -5.86
C GLY A 84 22.58 -4.14 -6.67
N PRO A 85 23.47 -4.94 -7.30
CA PRO A 85 24.66 -4.44 -7.99
C PRO A 85 24.34 -3.59 -9.23
N LEU A 86 23.10 -3.63 -9.74
CA LEU A 86 22.65 -2.81 -10.87
C LEU A 86 22.24 -1.39 -10.46
N ARG A 87 22.34 -1.05 -9.16
CA ARG A 87 22.05 0.29 -8.62
C ARG A 87 22.82 1.42 -9.32
N TRP A 88 24.03 1.16 -9.83
CA TRP A 88 24.82 2.20 -10.50
C TRP A 88 24.17 2.71 -11.80
N PHE A 89 23.36 1.89 -12.48
CA PHE A 89 22.60 2.30 -13.66
C PHE A 89 21.42 3.22 -13.34
N GLN A 90 21.00 3.32 -12.07
CA GLN A 90 19.86 4.17 -11.68
C GLN A 90 20.08 5.64 -12.04
N ARG A 91 21.33 6.12 -11.97
CA ARG A 91 21.62 7.51 -12.35
C ARG A 91 21.34 7.73 -13.83
N LEU A 92 21.69 6.79 -14.70
CA LEU A 92 21.38 6.87 -16.12
C LEU A 92 19.88 6.73 -16.38
N MET A 93 19.22 5.75 -15.75
CA MET A 93 17.81 5.43 -16.02
C MET A 93 16.82 6.46 -15.45
N PHE A 94 17.14 7.08 -14.31
CA PHE A 94 16.20 7.94 -13.57
C PHE A 94 16.63 9.40 -13.45
N HIS A 95 17.89 9.74 -13.74
CA HIS A 95 18.38 11.14 -13.70
C HIS A 95 18.69 11.69 -15.09
N THR A 96 18.22 11.01 -16.15
CA THR A 96 18.25 11.49 -17.52
C THR A 96 16.86 11.39 -18.15
N PRO A 97 16.60 12.01 -19.31
CA PRO A 97 15.31 11.89 -20.02
C PRO A 97 14.89 10.45 -20.36
N ILE A 98 15.78 9.45 -20.23
CA ILE A 98 15.43 8.02 -20.36
C ILE A 98 14.27 7.64 -19.41
N VAL A 99 14.12 8.32 -18.27
CA VAL A 99 13.02 8.09 -17.33
C VAL A 99 11.64 8.18 -18.01
N TYR A 100 11.48 9.03 -19.03
CA TYR A 100 10.23 9.18 -19.76
C TYR A 100 9.83 7.91 -20.52
N LEU A 101 10.80 7.09 -20.94
CA LEU A 101 10.50 5.79 -21.55
C LEU A 101 9.85 4.84 -20.54
N PHE A 102 10.32 4.82 -19.29
CA PHE A 102 9.73 3.99 -18.24
C PHE A 102 8.34 4.48 -17.85
N ILE A 103 8.12 5.80 -17.79
CA ILE A 103 6.81 6.40 -17.57
C ILE A 103 5.84 5.97 -18.68
N LEU A 104 6.26 6.11 -19.94
CA LEU A 104 5.45 5.69 -21.10
C LEU A 104 5.17 4.19 -21.06
N ALA A 105 6.18 3.36 -20.81
CA ALA A 105 6.01 1.91 -20.72
C ALA A 105 5.06 1.51 -19.58
N SER A 106 5.14 2.18 -18.43
CA SER A 106 4.24 1.97 -17.30
C SER A 106 2.81 2.37 -17.65
N ALA A 107 2.60 3.54 -18.26
CA ALA A 107 1.29 3.99 -18.72
C ALA A 107 0.68 3.02 -19.75
N VAL A 108 1.47 2.60 -20.76
CA VAL A 108 1.02 1.61 -21.75
C VAL A 108 0.64 0.29 -21.08
N TYR A 109 1.49 -0.21 -20.18
CA TYR A 109 1.23 -1.46 -19.47
C TYR A 109 -0.04 -1.37 -18.62
N HIS A 110 -0.22 -0.32 -17.82
CA HIS A 110 -1.36 -0.23 -16.92
C HIS A 110 -2.65 0.09 -17.67
N ASP A 111 -2.65 1.07 -18.58
CA ASP A 111 -3.86 1.61 -19.18
C ASP A 111 -4.35 0.81 -20.38
N TYR A 112 -3.43 0.26 -21.19
CA TYR A 112 -3.77 -0.41 -22.45
C TYR A 112 -3.63 -1.93 -22.40
N VAL A 113 -2.78 -2.47 -21.52
CA VAL A 113 -2.59 -3.91 -21.40
C VAL A 113 -3.34 -4.47 -20.18
N TRP A 114 -2.97 -4.07 -18.97
CA TRP A 114 -3.47 -4.68 -17.75
C TRP A 114 -4.92 -4.31 -17.46
N TYR A 115 -5.28 -3.03 -17.52
CA TYR A 115 -6.63 -2.58 -17.19
C TYR A 115 -7.69 -3.17 -18.13
N PRO A 116 -7.54 -3.14 -19.47
CA PRO A 116 -8.55 -3.69 -20.36
C PRO A 116 -8.68 -5.21 -20.28
N THR A 117 -7.58 -5.92 -20.01
CA THR A 117 -7.55 -7.40 -20.01
C THR A 117 -7.92 -8.04 -18.67
N ARG A 118 -7.50 -7.43 -17.55
CA ARG A 118 -7.67 -8.00 -16.20
C ARG A 118 -8.33 -7.01 -15.25
N GLY A 119 -7.89 -5.76 -15.24
CA GLY A 119 -8.31 -4.74 -14.27
C GLY A 119 -9.81 -4.46 -14.31
N LYS A 120 -10.38 -4.28 -15.52
CA LYS A 120 -11.81 -3.97 -15.72
C LYS A 120 -12.72 -5.02 -15.11
N ARG A 121 -12.36 -6.30 -15.22
CA ARG A 121 -13.12 -7.40 -14.60
C ARG A 121 -13.14 -7.28 -13.07
N VAL A 122 -11.96 -7.06 -12.47
CA VAL A 122 -11.82 -6.93 -11.01
C VAL A 122 -12.59 -5.72 -10.48
N VAL A 123 -12.51 -4.58 -11.17
CA VAL A 123 -13.23 -3.35 -10.80
C VAL A 123 -14.74 -3.54 -10.90
N ASN A 124 -15.22 -4.12 -12.01
CA ASN A 124 -16.66 -4.36 -12.19
C ASN A 124 -17.22 -5.34 -11.15
N GLU A 125 -16.47 -6.40 -10.83
CA GLU A 125 -16.84 -7.35 -9.79
C GLU A 125 -16.90 -6.68 -8.42
N TRP A 126 -15.91 -5.85 -8.07
CA TRP A 126 -15.94 -5.05 -6.84
C TRP A 126 -17.13 -4.09 -6.81
N LEU A 127 -17.40 -3.35 -7.90
CA LEU A 127 -18.55 -2.43 -7.99
C LEU A 127 -19.88 -3.15 -7.74
N ALA A 128 -20.04 -4.35 -8.27
CA ALA A 128 -21.28 -5.13 -8.12
C ALA A 128 -21.44 -5.78 -6.74
N THR A 129 -20.36 -6.26 -6.13
CA THR A 129 -20.42 -7.15 -4.96
C THR A 129 -20.13 -6.45 -3.63
N SER A 130 -19.27 -5.43 -3.64
CA SER A 130 -18.83 -4.71 -2.44
C SER A 130 -19.87 -3.70 -1.95
N PRO A 131 -20.09 -3.55 -0.62
CA PRO A 131 -20.86 -2.45 -0.07
C PRO A 131 -20.34 -1.07 -0.51
N TRP A 132 -19.02 -0.89 -0.57
CA TRP A 132 -18.40 0.35 -1.06
C TRP A 132 -18.60 0.54 -2.56
N GLY A 133 -18.64 -0.54 -3.34
CA GLY A 133 -18.93 -0.48 -4.76
C GLY A 133 -20.35 0.03 -5.03
N ARG A 134 -21.32 -0.46 -4.25
CA ARG A 134 -22.71 0.02 -4.28
C ARG A 134 -22.81 1.49 -3.86
N LEU A 135 -22.18 1.85 -2.74
CA LEU A 135 -22.17 3.24 -2.26
C LEU A 135 -21.53 4.19 -3.29
N PHE A 136 -20.42 3.79 -3.91
CA PHE A 136 -19.76 4.58 -4.94
C PHE A 136 -20.66 4.79 -6.17
N ALA A 137 -21.42 3.77 -6.57
CA ALA A 137 -22.38 3.89 -7.66
C ALA A 137 -23.54 4.85 -7.34
N GLU A 138 -23.97 4.94 -6.07
CA GLU A 138 -24.98 5.91 -5.62
C GLU A 138 -24.49 7.36 -5.72
N TYR A 139 -23.20 7.60 -5.44
CA TYR A 139 -22.57 8.92 -5.57
C TYR A 139 -22.15 9.28 -7.00
N ALA A 140 -22.24 8.34 -7.96
CA ALA A 140 -21.93 8.65 -9.34
C ALA A 140 -22.88 9.75 -9.82
N PRO A 141 -22.36 10.86 -10.39
CA PRO A 141 -23.20 11.97 -10.81
C PRO A 141 -24.25 11.46 -11.80
N GLN A 142 -25.52 11.51 -11.38
CA GLN A 142 -26.67 11.20 -12.22
C GLN A 142 -26.75 12.31 -13.27
N GLY A 143 -26.13 12.08 -14.43
CA GLY A 143 -26.25 12.90 -15.65
C GLY A 143 -26.26 14.42 -15.44
N ARG A 144 -25.11 15.06 -15.65
CA ARG A 144 -25.08 16.39 -16.27
C ARG A 144 -24.56 16.25 -17.69
#